data_AF-A0A7V6GDW7-F1
#
_entry.id   AF-A0A7V6GDW7-F1
#
_cell.length_a   1.000
_cell.length_b   1.000
_cell.length_c   1.000
_cell.angle_alpha   90.00
_cell.angle_beta   90.00
_cell.angle_gamma   90.00
#
_symmetry.space_group_name_H-M   'P 1'
#
loop_
_entity.id
_entity.type
_entity.pdbx_description
1 polymer ?
#
loop_
_entity_poly.entity_id
_entity_poly.type
_entity_poly.pdbx_seq_one_letter_code
_entity_poly.pdbx_strand_id
1 'polypeptide(L)'
;MIRNNQGFSLIEVVIAMVLTGTVLLVSSQFIFSGIVSWTHGEEQIDVVQNMRATLDLMTKEIRTAVEVKAAGDSYIVLVVPKGKDFSLIDVRYQYDSVDLEVERKEGSSFPQPVSSRITSLSFAYSGDPISFITITLKGKRSDGQEISMRSKVFLRAVR
;
A
#
# COMPACT_ATOMS: atom_id res chain seq x y z
N MET A 1 -56.49 28.43 -36.42
CA MET A 1 -55.24 27.69 -36.13
C MET A 1 -54.08 28.50 -36.68
N ILE A 2 -53.32 29.20 -35.84
CA ILE A 2 -52.13 29.95 -36.28
C ILE A 2 -50.95 28.99 -36.24
N ARG A 3 -50.46 28.56 -37.40
CA ARG A 3 -49.20 27.81 -37.52
C ARG A 3 -48.05 28.81 -37.55
N ASN A 4 -47.27 28.86 -36.46
CA ASN A 4 -46.06 29.66 -36.39
C ASN A 4 -44.92 28.91 -37.10
N ASN A 5 -44.55 29.34 -38.31
CA ASN A 5 -43.60 28.66 -39.20
C ASN A 5 -42.21 29.31 -39.18
N GLN A 6 -41.72 29.70 -38.00
CA GLN A 6 -40.41 30.33 -37.84
C GLN A 6 -39.33 29.23 -37.79
N GLY A 7 -38.64 29.01 -38.91
CA GLY A 7 -37.42 28.21 -38.93
C GLY A 7 -36.27 28.95 -38.24
N PHE A 8 -35.27 28.21 -37.76
CA PHE A 8 -34.06 28.81 -37.19
C PHE A 8 -33.28 29.58 -38.26
N SER A 9 -32.80 30.76 -37.90
CA SER A 9 -31.84 31.48 -38.74
C SER A 9 -30.49 30.76 -38.73
N LEU A 10 -29.72 30.90 -39.82
CA LEU A 10 -28.39 30.32 -39.92
C LEU A 10 -27.47 30.77 -38.76
N ILE A 11 -27.60 32.03 -38.34
CA ILE A 11 -26.80 32.59 -37.24
C ILE A 11 -27.16 31.95 -35.89
N GLU A 12 -28.43 31.66 -35.62
CA GLU A 12 -28.83 30.97 -34.40
C GLU A 12 -28.27 29.55 -34.33
N VAL A 13 -28.25 28.82 -35.45
CA VAL A 13 -27.66 27.49 -35.52
C VAL A 13 -26.14 27.56 -35.26
N VAL A 14 -25.45 28.52 -35.86
CA VAL A 14 -24.01 28.73 -35.64
C VAL A 14 -23.73 29.07 -34.18
N ILE A 15 -24.50 29.98 -33.56
CA ILE A 15 -24.35 30.34 -32.15
C ILE A 15 -24.62 29.12 -31.26
N ALA A 16 -25.69 28.36 -31.50
CA ALA A 16 -26.01 27.16 -30.74
C ALA A 16 -24.91 26.10 -30.84
N MET A 17 -24.30 25.92 -32.02
CA MET A 17 -23.17 25.02 -32.20
C MET A 17 -21.94 25.48 -31.42
N VAL A 18 -21.61 26.76 -31.45
CA VAL A 18 -20.46 27.31 -30.70
C VAL A 18 -20.66 27.16 -29.19
N LEU A 19 -21.85 27.48 -28.69
CA LEU A 19 -22.19 27.32 -27.28
C LEU A 19 -22.13 25.85 -26.85
N THR A 20 -22.73 24.96 -27.63
CA THR A 20 -22.72 23.51 -27.35
C THR A 20 -21.29 22.97 -27.38
N GLY A 21 -20.50 23.35 -28.37
CA GLY A 21 -19.08 22.97 -28.48
C GLY A 21 -18.28 23.44 -27.27
N THR A 22 -18.50 24.68 -26.82
CA THR A 22 -17.83 25.22 -25.62
C THR A 22 -18.20 24.42 -24.37
N VAL A 23 -19.48 24.12 -24.17
CA VAL A 23 -19.95 23.32 -23.03
C VAL A 23 -19.34 21.91 -23.06
N LEU A 24 -19.30 21.27 -24.22
CA LEU A 24 -18.69 19.94 -24.37
C LEU A 24 -17.19 19.94 -24.08
N LEU A 25 -16.45 20.97 -24.52
CA LEU A 25 -15.02 21.10 -24.25
C LEU A 25 -14.73 21.29 -22.76
N VAL A 26 -15.50 22.13 -22.07
CA VAL A 26 -15.34 22.30 -20.62
C VAL A 26 -15.67 20.99 -19.89
N SER A 27 -16.77 20.35 -20.26
CA SER A 27 -17.23 19.11 -19.64
C SER A 27 -16.23 17.97 -19.81
N SER A 28 -15.62 17.84 -20.99
CA SER A 28 -14.62 16.80 -21.25
C SER A 28 -13.38 16.98 -20.36
N GLN A 29 -12.91 18.22 -20.18
CA GLN A 29 -11.76 18.51 -19.33
C GLN A 29 -12.01 18.10 -17.87
N PHE A 30 -13.20 18.36 -17.34
CA PHE A 30 -13.58 17.92 -15.98
C PHE A 30 -13.57 16.41 -15.86
N ILE A 31 -14.10 15.69 -16.84
CA ILE A 31 -14.12 14.21 -16.84
C ILE A 31 -12.68 13.65 -16.87
N PHE A 32 -11.83 14.15 -17.77
CA PHE A 32 -10.43 13.70 -17.85
C PHE A 32 -9.67 13.98 -16.56
N SER A 33 -9.82 15.19 -16.00
CA SER A 33 -9.21 15.53 -14.71
C SER A 33 -9.72 14.63 -13.58
N GLY A 34 -11.01 14.29 -13.58
CA GLY A 34 -11.59 13.38 -12.59
C GLY A 34 -11.02 11.97 -12.67
N ILE A 35 -10.88 11.43 -13.88
CA ILE A 35 -10.29 10.09 -14.09
C ILE A 35 -8.83 10.06 -13.60
N VAL A 36 -8.02 11.05 -13.99
CA VAL A 36 -6.62 11.12 -13.55
C VAL A 36 -6.53 11.25 -12.03
N SER A 37 -7.37 12.08 -11.40
CA SER A 37 -7.39 12.21 -9.95
C SER A 37 -7.80 10.90 -9.26
N TRP A 38 -8.75 10.17 -9.84
CA TRP A 38 -9.21 8.89 -9.31
C TRP A 38 -8.12 7.83 -9.36
N THR A 39 -7.44 7.68 -10.51
CA THR A 39 -6.37 6.68 -10.65
C THR A 39 -5.22 6.94 -9.70
N HIS A 40 -4.83 8.20 -9.51
CA HIS A 40 -3.82 8.56 -8.50
C HIS A 40 -4.29 8.24 -7.08
N GLY A 41 -5.57 8.50 -6.77
CA GLY A 41 -6.14 8.16 -5.47
C GLY A 41 -6.09 6.66 -5.18
N GLU A 42 -6.43 5.82 -6.15
CA GLU A 42 -6.42 4.36 -6.01
C GLU A 42 -5.00 3.84 -5.72
N GLU A 43 -4.01 4.24 -6.52
CA GLU A 43 -2.62 3.81 -6.32
C GLU A 43 -2.06 4.22 -4.95
N GLN A 44 -2.52 5.36 -4.40
CA GLN A 44 -2.12 5.79 -3.07
C GLN A 44 -2.77 4.95 -1.98
N ILE A 45 -4.04 4.56 -2.17
CA ILE A 45 -4.76 3.66 -1.26
C ILE A 45 -4.08 2.29 -1.24
N ASP A 46 -3.69 1.76 -2.40
CA ASP A 46 -3.03 0.46 -2.52
C ASP A 46 -1.74 0.38 -1.70
N VAL A 47 -0.85 1.37 -1.82
CA VAL A 47 0.41 1.42 -1.04
C VAL A 47 0.11 1.42 0.46
N VAL A 48 -0.84 2.24 0.90
CA VAL A 48 -1.22 2.35 2.31
C VAL A 48 -1.82 1.04 2.84
N GLN A 49 -2.68 0.39 2.06
CA GLN A 49 -3.28 -0.89 2.43
C GLN A 49 -2.25 -2.02 2.50
N ASN A 50 -1.35 -2.11 1.52
CA ASN A 50 -0.27 -3.10 1.51
C ASN A 50 0.67 -2.93 2.70
N MET A 51 1.05 -1.68 3.02
CA MET A 51 1.87 -1.37 4.19
C MET A 51 1.17 -1.77 5.49
N ARG A 52 -0.12 -1.47 5.62
CA ARG A 52 -0.93 -1.83 6.79
C ARG A 52 -1.03 -3.35 6.94
N ALA A 53 -1.39 -4.06 5.88
CA ALA A 53 -1.51 -5.52 5.89
C ALA A 53 -0.18 -6.19 6.27
N THR A 54 0.95 -5.68 5.76
CA THR A 54 2.28 -6.18 6.11
C THR A 54 2.63 -5.93 7.58
N LEU A 55 2.38 -4.73 8.09
CA LEU A 55 2.62 -4.43 9.51
C LEU A 55 1.73 -5.26 10.43
N ASP A 56 0.47 -5.48 10.07
CA ASP A 56 -0.45 -6.32 10.84
C ASP A 56 0.01 -7.78 10.84
N LEU A 57 0.44 -8.30 9.69
CA LEU A 57 0.99 -9.65 9.56
C LEU A 57 2.27 -9.81 10.41
N MET A 58 3.25 -8.92 10.26
CA MET A 58 4.48 -8.96 11.05
C MET A 58 4.20 -8.82 12.55
N THR A 59 3.31 -7.90 12.93
CA THR A 59 2.94 -7.68 14.34
C THR A 59 2.30 -8.93 14.93
N LYS A 60 1.42 -9.59 14.17
CA LYS A 60 0.80 -10.85 14.58
C LYS A 60 1.86 -11.92 14.78
N GLU A 61 2.75 -12.11 13.82
CA GLU A 61 3.78 -13.15 13.90
C GLU A 61 4.78 -12.90 15.02
N ILE A 62 5.21 -11.67 15.24
CA ILE A 62 6.05 -11.28 16.39
C ILE A 62 5.35 -11.60 17.72
N ARG A 63 4.05 -11.31 17.84
CA ARG A 63 3.30 -11.61 19.08
C ARG A 63 3.18 -13.11 19.34
N THR A 64 3.16 -13.93 18.29
CA THR A 64 3.07 -15.40 18.39
C THR A 64 4.43 -16.09 18.39
N ALA A 65 5.51 -15.37 18.11
CA ALA A 65 6.85 -15.94 18.04
C ALA A 65 7.30 -16.44 19.41
N VAL A 66 7.99 -17.59 19.40
CA VAL A 66 8.62 -18.22 20.56
C VAL A 66 9.99 -17.61 20.83
N GLU A 67 10.66 -17.07 19.82
CA GLU A 67 11.91 -16.32 19.98
C GLU A 67 12.26 -15.55 18.71
N VAL A 68 13.20 -14.62 18.86
CA VAL A 68 13.88 -13.96 17.74
C VAL A 68 15.20 -14.70 17.51
N LYS A 69 15.27 -15.49 16.44
CA LYS A 69 16.45 -16.30 16.08
C LYS A 69 17.58 -15.47 15.51
N ALA A 70 17.25 -14.44 14.73
CA ALA A 70 18.21 -13.48 14.22
C ALA A 70 17.55 -12.10 14.05
N ALA A 71 18.30 -11.05 14.37
CA ALA A 71 17.87 -9.67 14.33
C ALA A 71 18.89 -8.85 13.54
N GLY A 72 18.42 -8.05 12.59
CA GLY A 72 19.21 -7.11 11.83
C GLY A 72 18.41 -5.87 11.49
N ASP A 73 19.07 -4.85 10.97
CA ASP A 73 18.41 -3.56 10.74
C ASP A 73 17.31 -3.66 9.69
N SER A 74 17.49 -4.44 8.62
CA SER A 74 16.54 -4.59 7.50
C SER A 74 15.90 -5.99 7.40
N TYR A 75 16.18 -6.87 8.36
CA TYR A 75 15.61 -8.22 8.38
C TYR A 75 15.40 -8.72 9.80
N ILE A 76 14.48 -9.68 9.95
CA ILE A 76 14.28 -10.41 11.20
C ILE A 76 13.95 -11.86 10.90
N VAL A 77 14.41 -12.76 11.76
CA VAL A 77 14.05 -14.19 11.73
C VAL A 77 13.38 -14.55 13.05
N LEU A 78 12.14 -15.02 12.95
CA LEU A 78 11.28 -15.39 14.06
C LEU A 78 11.07 -16.90 14.06
N VAL A 79 11.01 -17.51 15.24
CA VAL A 79 10.54 -18.89 15.39
C VAL A 79 9.06 -18.83 15.74
N VAL A 80 8.20 -19.30 14.85
CA VAL A 80 6.74 -19.17 14.97
C VAL A 80 6.10 -20.57 14.99
N PRO A 81 5.12 -20.84 15.88
CA PRO A 81 4.37 -22.08 15.85
C PRO A 81 3.35 -22.07 14.69
N LYS A 82 3.29 -23.17 13.92
CA LYS A 82 2.40 -23.32 12.78
C LYS A 82 1.59 -24.61 12.84
N GLY A 83 0.38 -24.58 12.26
CA GLY A 83 -0.51 -25.73 12.16
C GLY A 83 -1.18 -26.12 13.48
N LYS A 84 -1.95 -27.21 13.47
CA LYS A 84 -2.64 -27.73 14.66
C LYS A 84 -1.67 -28.38 15.66
N ASP A 85 -0.52 -28.85 15.16
CA ASP A 85 0.51 -29.53 15.95
C ASP A 85 1.52 -28.54 16.55
N PHE A 86 1.34 -27.23 16.32
CA PHE A 86 2.23 -26.16 16.78
C PHE A 86 3.70 -26.39 16.43
N SER A 87 3.98 -26.97 15.26
CA SER A 87 5.35 -27.18 14.80
C SER A 87 6.05 -25.84 14.63
N LEU A 88 7.28 -25.75 15.14
CA LEU A 88 8.06 -24.53 15.06
C LEU A 88 8.70 -24.41 13.69
N ILE A 89 8.53 -23.24 13.08
CA ILE A 89 9.12 -22.90 11.79
C ILE A 89 9.84 -21.56 11.89
N ASP A 90 10.91 -21.43 11.11
CA ASP A 90 11.57 -20.14 10.93
C ASP A 90 10.79 -19.32 9.92
N VAL A 91 10.43 -18.09 10.29
CA VAL A 91 9.90 -17.09 9.37
C VAL A 91 10.88 -15.93 9.28
N ARG A 92 11.37 -15.65 8.07
CA ARG A 92 12.21 -14.48 7.79
C ARG A 92 11.39 -13.41 7.08
N TYR A 93 11.51 -12.19 7.57
CA TYR A 93 11.15 -10.99 6.82
C TYR A 93 12.41 -10.24 6.40
N GLN A 94 12.42 -9.72 5.18
CA GLN A 94 13.54 -8.95 4.64
C GLN A 94 13.06 -7.91 3.63
N TYR A 95 13.85 -6.86 3.46
CA TYR A 95 13.68 -5.90 2.38
C TYR A 95 14.38 -6.37 1.11
N ASP A 96 13.68 -6.36 -0.02
CA ASP A 96 14.27 -6.45 -1.34
C ASP A 96 14.36 -5.05 -1.98
N SER A 97 15.59 -4.56 -2.14
CA SER A 97 15.87 -3.27 -2.76
C SER A 97 15.80 -3.27 -4.29
N VAL A 98 15.79 -4.44 -4.94
CA VAL A 98 15.72 -4.56 -6.39
C VAL A 98 14.27 -4.36 -6.85
N ASP A 99 13.36 -5.14 -6.28
CA ASP A 99 11.94 -5.10 -6.65
C ASP A 99 11.12 -4.11 -5.79
N LEU A 100 11.75 -3.49 -4.79
CA LEU A 100 11.12 -2.56 -3.84
C LEU A 100 10.00 -3.22 -3.04
N GLU A 101 10.30 -4.39 -2.47
CA GLU A 101 9.32 -5.24 -1.80
C GLU A 101 9.75 -5.64 -0.39
N VAL A 102 8.78 -5.99 0.43
CA VAL A 102 9.01 -6.77 1.64
C VAL A 102 8.70 -8.21 1.32
N GLU A 103 9.65 -9.08 1.59
CA GLU A 103 9.50 -10.51 1.39
C GLU A 103 9.33 -11.24 2.71
N ARG A 104 8.53 -12.29 2.68
CA ARG A 104 8.38 -13.28 3.74
C ARG A 104 8.85 -14.63 3.23
N LYS A 105 9.80 -15.25 3.92
CA LYS A 105 10.27 -16.61 3.65
C LYS A 105 9.92 -17.52 4.81
N GLU A 106 9.37 -18.69 4.51
CA GLU A 106 8.96 -19.67 5.51
C GLU A 106 9.80 -20.95 5.41
N GLY A 107 10.61 -21.23 6.43
CA GLY A 107 11.52 -22.36 6.46
C GLY A 107 12.37 -22.43 5.19
N SER A 108 12.21 -23.51 4.44
CA SER A 108 12.92 -23.79 3.19
C SER A 108 12.24 -23.24 1.92
N SER A 109 11.11 -22.51 2.04
CA SER A 109 10.40 -21.96 0.88
C SER A 109 11.22 -20.90 0.15
N PHE A 110 10.80 -20.57 -1.07
CA PHE A 110 11.25 -19.33 -1.70
C PHE A 110 10.66 -18.12 -0.95
N PRO A 111 11.37 -16.98 -0.92
CA PRO A 111 10.78 -15.70 -0.49
C PRO A 111 9.51 -15.39 -1.28
N GLN A 112 8.51 -14.84 -0.62
CA GLN A 112 7.25 -14.42 -1.23
C GLN A 112 7.00 -12.95 -0.90
N PRO A 113 6.64 -12.11 -1.87
CA PRO A 113 6.35 -10.71 -1.60
C PRO A 113 5.06 -10.58 -0.78
N VAL A 114 5.11 -9.73 0.25
CA VAL A 114 3.95 -9.39 1.09
C VAL A 114 3.54 -7.93 0.97
N SER A 115 4.42 -7.07 0.46
CA SER A 115 4.10 -5.70 0.06
C SER A 115 5.08 -5.22 -1.00
N SER A 116 4.57 -4.43 -1.94
CA SER A 116 5.35 -3.77 -2.98
C SER A 116 5.42 -2.26 -2.77
N ARG A 117 6.21 -1.58 -3.61
CA ARG A 117 6.46 -0.13 -3.55
C ARG A 117 7.03 0.33 -2.20
N ILE A 118 7.82 -0.53 -1.57
CA ILE A 118 8.52 -0.27 -0.31
C ILE A 118 9.92 0.26 -0.60
N THR A 119 10.27 1.39 0.02
CA THR A 119 11.60 2.00 -0.10
C THR A 119 12.50 1.69 1.10
N SER A 120 11.91 1.25 2.21
CA SER A 120 12.66 0.88 3.41
C SER A 120 11.82 0.01 4.34
N LEU A 121 12.44 -1.03 4.89
CA LEU A 121 12.00 -1.74 6.07
C LEU A 121 13.12 -1.67 7.11
N SER A 122 12.80 -1.27 8.33
CA SER A 122 13.76 -1.28 9.42
C SER A 122 13.20 -1.77 10.74
N PHE A 123 14.04 -2.44 11.52
CA PHE A 123 13.73 -2.93 12.86
C PHE A 123 14.58 -2.22 13.91
N ALA A 124 13.97 -1.88 15.04
CA ALA A 124 14.67 -1.42 16.23
C ALA A 124 14.26 -2.28 17.42
N TYR A 125 15.24 -2.72 18.21
CA TYR A 125 15.08 -3.69 19.28
C TYR A 125 15.34 -3.01 20.63
N SER A 126 14.58 -3.38 21.66
CA SER A 126 14.81 -2.92 23.02
C SER A 126 14.41 -3.97 24.06
N GLY A 127 15.05 -3.90 25.23
CA GLY A 127 14.98 -4.90 26.29
C GLY A 127 16.21 -5.80 26.33
N ASP A 128 16.48 -6.37 27.51
CA ASP A 128 17.51 -7.39 27.72
C ASP A 128 16.91 -8.54 28.54
N PRO A 129 16.52 -9.68 27.91
CA PRO A 129 16.55 -9.95 26.47
C PRO A 129 15.52 -9.12 25.67
N ILE A 130 15.59 -9.16 24.33
CA ILE A 130 14.71 -8.39 23.41
C ILE A 130 13.25 -8.60 23.77
N SER A 131 12.56 -7.54 24.22
CA SER A 131 11.16 -7.57 24.64
C SER A 131 10.25 -6.70 23.78
N PHE A 132 10.79 -5.66 23.14
CA PHE A 132 10.06 -4.83 22.20
C PHE A 132 10.77 -4.73 20.86
N ILE A 133 9.97 -4.84 19.80
CA ILE A 133 10.40 -4.69 18.41
C ILE A 133 9.60 -3.55 17.80
N THR A 134 10.30 -2.55 17.29
CA THR A 134 9.71 -1.44 16.54
C THR A 134 9.98 -1.66 15.06
N ILE A 135 8.91 -1.83 14.29
CA ILE A 135 8.96 -1.99 12.83
C ILE A 135 8.68 -0.62 12.22
N THR A 136 9.54 -0.17 11.31
CA THR A 136 9.30 1.02 10.50
C THR A 136 9.31 0.63 9.04
N LEU A 137 8.24 0.94 8.34
CA LEU A 137 8.06 0.68 6.92
C LEU A 137 7.91 2.02 6.19
N LYS A 138 8.56 2.18 5.05
CA LYS A 138 8.37 3.33 4.15
C LYS A 138 7.96 2.84 2.77
N GLY A 139 6.90 3.41 2.24
CA GLY A 139 6.41 3.15 0.89
C GLY A 139 6.40 4.42 0.06
N LYS A 140 6.54 4.27 -1.26
CA LYS A 140 6.50 5.37 -2.22
C LYS A 140 5.19 5.37 -2.99
N ARG A 141 4.52 6.52 -2.97
CA ARG A 141 3.29 6.77 -3.73
C ARG A 141 3.60 7.04 -5.21
N SER A 142 2.55 7.03 -6.03
CA SER A 142 2.61 7.38 -7.46
C SER A 142 3.08 8.81 -7.72
N ASP A 143 2.76 9.74 -6.83
CA ASP A 143 3.22 11.15 -6.87
C ASP A 143 4.68 11.32 -6.41
N GLY A 144 5.37 10.23 -6.05
CA GLY A 144 6.74 10.22 -5.57
C GLY A 144 6.90 10.55 -4.09
N GLN A 145 5.83 10.90 -3.37
CA GLN A 145 5.89 11.13 -1.93
C GLN A 145 6.08 9.82 -1.18
N GLU A 146 6.87 9.86 -0.10
CA GLU A 146 7.03 8.74 0.80
C GLU A 146 6.02 8.80 1.94
N ILE A 147 5.44 7.64 2.26
CA ILE A 147 4.63 7.44 3.46
C ILE A 147 5.42 6.54 4.40
N SER A 148 5.48 6.89 5.67
CA SER A 148 6.06 6.04 6.71
C SER A 148 4.99 5.54 7.67
N MET A 149 5.04 4.25 7.99
CA MET A 149 4.25 3.63 9.04
C MET A 149 5.16 2.96 10.06
N ARG A 150 4.76 2.99 11.32
CA ARG A 150 5.51 2.40 12.42
C ARG A 150 4.59 1.59 13.33
N SER A 151 5.04 0.41 13.74
CA SER A 151 4.38 -0.41 14.76
C SER A 151 5.39 -0.77 15.84
N LYS A 152 4.98 -0.70 17.12
CA LYS A 152 5.78 -1.20 18.25
C LYS A 152 5.06 -2.39 18.86
N VAL A 153 5.77 -3.50 18.96
CA VAL A 153 5.22 -4.79 19.32
C VAL A 153 6.01 -5.38 20.49
N PHE A 154 5.30 -5.92 21.48
CA PHE A 154 5.90 -6.68 22.57
C PHE A 154 6.04 -8.15 22.16
N LEU A 155 7.22 -8.72 22.40
CA LEU A 155 7.52 -10.13 22.18
C LEU A 155 7.05 -10.95 23.39
N ARG A 156 6.08 -11.84 23.20
CA ARG A 156 5.48 -12.63 24.30
C ARG A 156 6.42 -13.66 24.90
N ALA A 157 7.41 -14.11 24.12
CA ALA A 157 8.35 -15.15 24.51
C ALA A 157 9.25 -14.84 25.70
N VAL A 158 9.40 -13.56 26.07
CA VAL A 158 10.22 -13.18 27.23
C VAL A 158 9.44 -13.48 28.50
N ARG A 159 9.60 -14.70 29.03
CA ARG A 159 9.20 -15.06 30.40
C ARG A 159 10.24 -15.96 31.04
#